data_AF-A0A4R5BNQ4-F1
#
_entry.id   AF-A0A4R5BNQ4-F1
#
_cell.length_a   1.000
_cell.length_b   1.000
_cell.length_c   1.000
_cell.angle_alpha   90.00
_cell.angle_beta   90.00
_cell.angle_gamma   90.00
#
_symmetry.space_group_name_H-M   'P 1'
#
loop_
_entity.id
_entity.type
_entity.pdbx_description
1 polymer ?
#
loop_
_entity_poly.entity_id
_entity_poly.type
_entity_poly.pdbx_seq_one_letter_code
_entity_poly.pdbx_strand_id
1 'polypeptide(L)'
;MNGTTQTDPLASLGAHLGARGLKVELTAQGLKVTNKAVPGCCDHVPHPSVMITCRRRLDDGARMWFVTSWGEPIAEAGKITDAAVAVCHLLKSPATAGDQR
;
A
#
# COMPACT_ATOMS: atom_id res chain seq x y z
N MET A 1 -25.15 2.66 17.25
CA MET A 1 -23.72 2.54 17.61
C MET A 1 -23.23 1.24 17.00
N ASN A 2 -22.70 1.28 15.77
CA ASN A 2 -22.35 0.06 15.03
C ASN A 2 -20.85 -0.16 15.13
N GLY A 3 -20.48 -1.14 15.95
CA GLY A 3 -19.11 -1.51 16.22
C GLY A 3 -18.38 -1.98 14.97
N THR A 4 -17.15 -1.52 14.82
CA THR A 4 -16.08 -2.24 14.12
C THR A 4 -14.78 -1.89 14.83
N THR A 5 -14.57 -2.47 16.02
CA THR A 5 -13.22 -2.84 16.46
C THR A 5 -12.75 -4.01 15.60
N GLN A 6 -12.61 -3.78 14.29
CA GLN A 6 -11.88 -4.65 13.38
C GLN A 6 -10.64 -3.84 13.07
N THR A 7 -9.51 -4.20 13.68
CA THR A 7 -8.20 -3.57 13.46
C THR A 7 -8.06 -3.24 11.98
N ASP A 8 -8.09 -1.94 11.65
CA ASP A 8 -8.08 -1.50 10.26
C ASP A 8 -6.96 -2.23 9.51
N PRO A 9 -7.27 -2.99 8.45
CA PRO A 9 -6.24 -3.76 7.73
C PRO A 9 -5.14 -2.83 7.19
N LEU A 10 -5.49 -1.57 6.88
CA LEU A 10 -4.55 -0.51 6.54
C LEU A 10 -3.66 -0.10 7.71
N ALA A 11 -4.17 -0.01 8.93
CA ALA A 11 -3.37 0.29 10.12
C ALA A 11 -2.41 -0.86 10.44
N SER A 12 -2.87 -2.10 10.31
CA SER A 12 -2.02 -3.30 10.47
C SER A 12 -0.90 -3.31 9.42
N LEU A 13 -1.24 -3.10 8.15
CA LEU A 13 -0.26 -2.98 7.08
C LEU A 13 0.74 -1.84 7.35
N GLY A 14 0.24 -0.69 7.80
CA GLY A 14 1.06 0.46 8.20
C GLY A 14 2.09 0.10 9.28
N ALA A 15 1.67 -0.59 10.34
CA ALA A 15 2.59 -1.03 11.40
C ALA A 15 3.67 -1.97 10.88
N HIS A 16 3.31 -2.95 10.03
CA HIS A 16 4.26 -3.88 9.43
C HIS A 16 5.27 -3.19 8.49
N LEU A 17 4.83 -2.19 7.73
CA LEU A 17 5.69 -1.42 6.83
C LEU A 17 6.59 -0.44 7.61
N GLY A 18 6.06 0.19 8.65
CA GLY A 18 6.83 1.04 9.56
C GLY A 18 7.96 0.27 10.26
N ALA A 19 7.68 -0.95 10.73
CA ALA A 19 8.69 -1.84 11.30
C ALA A 19 9.81 -2.22 10.30
N ARG A 20 9.55 -2.12 8.99
CA ARG A 20 10.53 -2.37 7.91
C ARG A 20 11.29 -1.11 7.50
N GLY A 21 11.11 0.01 8.19
CA GLY A 21 11.79 1.28 7.92
C GLY A 21 11.14 2.14 6.83
N LEU A 22 9.93 1.78 6.37
CA LEU A 22 9.18 2.61 5.42
C LEU A 22 8.43 3.72 6.16
N LYS A 23 8.34 4.90 5.54
CA LYS A 23 7.52 5.99 6.07
C LYS A 23 6.07 5.70 5.71
N VAL A 24 5.24 5.47 6.72
CA VAL A 24 3.81 5.23 6.57
C VAL A 24 3.01 6.42 7.09
N GLU A 25 1.94 6.75 6.38
CA GLU A 25 1.01 7.81 6.74
C GLU A 25 -0.41 7.34 6.42
N LEU A 26 -1.21 7.10 7.46
CA LEU A 26 -2.61 6.73 7.30
C LEU A 26 -3.44 8.00 7.14
N THR A 27 -4.14 8.11 6.02
CA THR A 27 -4.99 9.24 5.67
C THR A 27 -6.45 8.77 5.52
N ALA A 28 -7.40 9.71 5.49
CA ALA A 28 -8.81 9.39 5.24
C ALA A 28 -9.07 8.71 3.88
N GLN A 29 -8.13 8.84 2.93
CA GLN A 29 -8.25 8.25 1.61
C GLN A 29 -7.55 6.87 1.51
N GLY A 30 -6.66 6.54 2.44
CA GLY A 30 -5.87 5.30 2.41
C GLY A 30 -4.52 5.41 3.14
N LEU A 31 -3.70 4.36 3.02
CA LEU A 31 -2.36 4.28 3.57
C LEU A 31 -1.33 4.74 2.53
N LYS A 32 -0.70 5.89 2.76
CA LYS A 32 0.44 6.36 1.98
C LYS A 32 1.74 5.78 2.53
N VAL A 33 2.56 5.23 1.64
CA VAL A 33 3.82 4.58 1.99
C VAL A 33 4.92 5.19 1.12
N THR A 34 5.98 5.66 1.74
CA THR A 34 7.13 6.28 1.07
C THR A 34 8.41 5.60 1.51
N ASN A 35 9.25 5.23 0.56
CA ASN A 35 10.58 4.70 0.85
C ASN A 35 11.64 5.79 0.71
N LYS A 36 12.02 6.39 1.83
CA LYS A 36 13.06 7.44 1.86
C LYS A 36 14.49 6.91 1.66
N ALA A 37 14.69 5.60 1.75
CA ALA A 37 16.00 4.99 1.58
C ALA A 37 16.39 4.84 0.10
N VAL A 38 15.44 5.00 -0.82
CA VAL A 38 15.65 4.90 -2.26
C VAL A 38 15.48 6.30 -2.88
N PRO A 39 16.45 6.78 -3.67
CA PRO A 39 16.26 7.99 -4.46
C PRO A 39 15.18 7.73 -5.50
N GLY A 40 14.25 8.67 -5.65
CA GLY A 40 13.23 8.61 -6.67
C GLY A 40 13.77 9.00 -8.05
N CYS A 41 12.86 9.10 -9.02
CA CYS A 41 13.23 9.27 -10.42
C CYS A 41 13.73 10.69 -10.76
N CYS A 42 13.28 11.71 -10.02
CA CYS A 42 13.54 13.12 -10.32
C CYS A 42 13.31 14.02 -9.09
N ASP A 43 13.76 15.28 -9.12
CA ASP A 43 13.59 16.24 -8.00
C ASP A 43 12.14 16.44 -7.54
N HIS A 44 11.18 16.30 -8.47
CA HIS A 44 9.74 16.38 -8.17
C HIS A 44 9.21 15.15 -7.43
N VAL A 45 9.87 13.99 -7.58
CA VAL A 45 9.55 12.74 -6.88
C VAL A 45 10.85 12.24 -6.24
N PRO A 46 11.31 12.86 -5.15
CA PRO A 46 12.63 12.59 -4.57
C PRO A 46 12.73 11.19 -3.97
N HIS A 47 11.60 10.53 -3.72
CA HIS A 47 11.51 9.17 -3.18
C HIS A 47 10.29 8.44 -3.75
N PRO A 48 10.39 7.13 -4.03
CA PRO A 48 9.26 6.34 -4.46
C PRO A 48 8.19 6.28 -3.35
N SER A 49 6.94 6.48 -3.75
CA SER A 49 5.79 6.39 -2.86
C SER A 49 4.60 5.74 -3.55
N VAL A 50 3.78 5.05 -2.76
CA VAL A 50 2.54 4.41 -3.20
C VAL A 50 1.45 4.72 -2.20
N MET A 51 0.24 4.92 -2.70
CA MET A 51 -0.95 5.01 -1.87
C MET A 51 -1.75 3.72 -2.02
N ILE A 52 -2.09 3.13 -0.87
CA ILE A 52 -2.75 1.84 -0.76
C ILE A 52 -4.13 2.08 -0.18
N THR A 53 -5.14 1.51 -0.81
CA THR A 53 -6.52 1.54 -0.30
C THR A 53 -7.00 0.12 -0.08
N CYS A 54 -7.92 -0.05 0.86
CA CYS A 54 -8.61 -1.31 1.07
C CYS A 54 -9.95 -1.22 0.36
N ARG A 55 -10.15 -2.03 -0.69
CA ARG A 55 -11.41 -2.07 -1.43
C ARG A 55 -11.91 -3.49 -1.57
N ARG A 56 -13.24 -3.61 -1.64
CA ARG A 56 -13.90 -4.90 -1.84
C ARG A 56 -13.87 -5.25 -3.31
N ARG A 57 -13.25 -6.38 -3.65
CA ARG A 57 -13.22 -6.87 -5.04
C ARG A 57 -14.40 -7.80 -5.25
N LEU A 58 -15.36 -7.37 -6.07
CA LEU A 58 -16.58 -8.14 -6.37
C LEU A 58 -16.27 -9.47 -7.10
N ASP A 59 -15.22 -9.46 -7.89
CA ASP A 59 -14.71 -10.60 -8.69
C ASP A 59 -14.25 -11.80 -7.81
N ASP A 60 -13.78 -11.52 -6.59
CA ASP A 60 -13.15 -12.51 -5.69
C ASP A 60 -14.05 -12.87 -4.49
N GLY A 61 -15.35 -12.96 -4.72
CA GLY A 61 -16.32 -13.31 -3.66
C GLY A 61 -16.45 -12.25 -2.57
N ALA A 62 -16.32 -10.96 -2.95
CA ALA A 62 -16.41 -9.82 -2.04
C ALA A 62 -15.34 -9.80 -0.92
N ARG A 63 -14.18 -10.42 -1.14
CA ARG A 63 -13.03 -10.30 -0.25
C ARG A 63 -12.47 -8.87 -0.28
N MET A 64 -11.93 -8.43 0.84
CA MET A 64 -11.22 -7.16 0.94
C MET A 64 -9.80 -7.34 0.40
N TRP A 65 -9.35 -6.42 -0.44
CA TRP A 65 -8.04 -6.43 -1.05
C TRP A 65 -7.34 -5.08 -0.85
N PHE A 66 -6.02 -5.15 -0.68
CA PHE A 66 -5.15 -3.99 -0.80
C PHE A 66 -4.93 -3.72 -2.29
N VAL A 67 -5.24 -2.49 -2.70
CA VAL A 67 -5.06 -2.03 -4.07
C VAL A 67 -4.25 -0.74 -4.05
N THR A 68 -3.36 -0.59 -5.03
CA THR A 68 -2.61 0.66 -5.21
C THR A 68 -3.52 1.77 -5.73
N SER A 69 -3.02 3.01 -5.73
CA SER A 69 -3.74 4.18 -6.24
C SER A 69 -4.10 4.10 -7.72
N TRP A 70 -3.40 3.25 -8.48
CA TRP A 70 -3.62 2.99 -9.91
C TRP A 70 -4.39 1.68 -10.15
N GLY A 71 -4.93 1.07 -9.10
CA GLY A 71 -5.86 -0.06 -9.20
C GLY A 71 -5.20 -1.43 -9.29
N GLU A 72 -3.87 -1.54 -9.14
CA GLU A 72 -3.20 -2.83 -9.11
C GLU A 72 -3.48 -3.55 -7.78
N PRO A 73 -3.96 -4.81 -7.81
CA PRO A 73 -4.15 -5.60 -6.61
C PRO A 73 -2.80 -6.07 -6.06
N ILE A 74 -2.57 -5.82 -4.77
CA ILE A 74 -1.36 -6.23 -4.07
C ILE A 74 -1.57 -7.61 -3.45
N ALA A 75 -2.52 -7.70 -2.51
CA ALA A 75 -2.85 -8.93 -1.79
C ALA A 75 -4.20 -8.78 -1.07
N GLU A 76 -4.76 -9.90 -0.63
CA GLU A 76 -5.96 -9.94 0.21
C GLU A 76 -5.70 -9.26 1.57
N ALA A 77 -6.70 -8.55 2.12
CA ALA A 77 -6.60 -7.79 3.36
C ALA A 77 -6.22 -8.64 4.59
N GLY A 78 -6.47 -9.96 4.54
CA GLY A 78 -6.03 -10.91 5.58
C GLY A 78 -4.56 -11.31 5.49
N LYS A 79 -3.88 -11.07 4.36
CA LYS A 79 -2.49 -11.45 4.13
C LYS A 79 -1.55 -10.25 4.30
N ILE A 80 -1.53 -9.67 5.51
CA ILE A 80 -0.76 -8.45 5.83
C ILE A 80 0.74 -8.62 5.51
N THR A 81 1.34 -9.77 5.85
CA THR A 81 2.76 -10.03 5.59
C THR A 81 3.08 -10.07 4.11
N ASP A 82 2.22 -10.70 3.31
CA ASP A 82 2.37 -10.81 1.86
C ASP A 82 2.25 -9.42 1.20
N ALA A 83 1.21 -8.67 1.59
CA ALA A 83 1.02 -7.28 1.19
C ALA A 83 2.24 -6.41 1.53
N ALA A 84 2.80 -6.56 2.73
CA ALA A 84 3.97 -5.80 3.16
C ALA A 84 5.22 -6.13 2.33
N VAL A 85 5.43 -7.39 1.98
CA VAL A 85 6.55 -7.82 1.11
C VAL A 85 6.38 -7.25 -0.30
N ALA A 86 5.18 -7.35 -0.87
CA ALA A 86 4.89 -6.82 -2.21
C ALA A 86 5.10 -5.30 -2.28
N VAL A 87 4.63 -4.55 -1.28
CA VAL A 87 4.84 -3.09 -1.19
C VAL A 87 6.32 -2.75 -1.03
N CYS A 88 7.07 -3.50 -0.21
CA CYS A 88 8.51 -3.32 -0.10
C CYS A 88 9.21 -3.54 -1.45
N HIS A 89 8.81 -4.54 -2.23
CA HIS A 89 9.36 -4.76 -3.58
C HIS A 89 8.99 -3.62 -4.53
N LEU A 90 7.73 -3.18 -4.53
CA LEU A 90 7.24 -2.08 -5.36
C LEU A 90 8.03 -0.78 -5.14
N LEU A 91 8.40 -0.50 -3.88
CA LEU A 91 9.14 0.71 -3.50
C LEU A 91 10.66 0.56 -3.48
N LYS A 92 11.20 -0.64 -3.77
CA LYS A 92 12.65 -0.88 -3.91
C LYS A 92 13.14 -0.57 -5.31
N SER A 93 12.31 -0.82 -6.31
CA SER A 93 12.55 -0.34 -7.66
C SER A 93 12.01 1.10 -7.72
N PRO A 94 12.69 2.07 -8.39
CA PRO A 94 11.95 3.23 -8.86
C PRO A 94 10.81 2.64 -9.67
N ALA A 95 9.57 2.84 -9.23
CA ALA A 95 8.43 2.28 -9.94
C ALA A 95 8.64 2.68 -11.40
N THR A 96 8.96 1.70 -12.24
CA THR A 96 8.62 1.77 -13.64
C THR A 96 7.11 1.90 -13.54
N ALA A 97 6.63 3.15 -13.54
CA ALA A 97 5.29 3.49 -13.95
C ALA A 97 5.24 3.03 -15.41
N GLY A 98 5.14 1.72 -15.57
CA GLY A 98 5.09 1.04 -16.84
C GLY A 98 3.77 1.41 -17.43
N ASP A 99 3.86 2.12 -18.54
CA ASP A 99 2.86 2.10 -19.60
C ASP A 99 1.57 2.89 -19.29
N GLN A 100 1.65 4.21 -19.45
CA GLN A 100 0.52 4.93 -20.04
C GLN A 100 0.42 4.49 -21.50
N ARG A 101 -0.44 3.52 -21.79
CA ARG A 101 -0.90 3.23 -23.16
C ARG A 101 -2.19 3.98 -23.46
#